data_AF-A0A8S2WJ47-F1
#
_entry.id   AF-A0A8S2WJ47-F1
#
_cell.length_a   1.000
_cell.length_b   1.000
_cell.length_c   1.000
_cell.angle_alpha   90.00
_cell.angle_beta   90.00
_cell.angle_gamma   90.00
#
_symmetry.space_group_name_H-M   'P 1'
#
loop_
_entity.id
_entity.type
_entity.pdbx_description
1 polymer ?
#
loop_
_entity_poly.entity_id
_entity_poly.type
_entity_poly.pdbx_seq_one_letter_code
_entity_poly.pdbx_strand_id
1 'polypeptide(L)'
;LINTDLDEHQKKEIKKLIHTFPDVFNEQAGRTKKLQHRINLAPDAQAHNSPPFRYAPARKQIIEENLKDMLDQGIISPSASPWASPVILA
;
A
#
# COMPACT_ATOMS: atom_id res chain seq x y z
N LEU A 1 -21.97 -7.59 -0.71
CA LEU A 1 -21.16 -7.76 0.51
C LEU A 1 -22.01 -8.01 1.77
N ILE A 2 -23.14 -8.71 1.67
CA ILE A 2 -23.87 -9.19 2.86
C ILE A 2 -24.19 -10.65 2.58
N ASN A 3 -23.72 -11.53 3.46
CA ASN A 3 -23.93 -12.97 3.35
C ASN A 3 -25.44 -13.28 3.25
N THR A 4 -25.81 -14.20 2.36
CA THR A 4 -27.19 -14.65 2.13
C THR A 4 -27.77 -15.43 3.31
N ASP A 5 -26.92 -15.97 4.18
CA ASP A 5 -27.32 -16.80 5.33
C ASP A 5 -27.73 -15.98 6.57
N LEU A 6 -27.77 -14.65 6.46
CA LEU A 6 -28.13 -13.74 7.54
C LEU A 6 -29.64 -13.48 7.59
N ASP A 7 -30.20 -13.43 8.79
CA ASP A 7 -31.58 -12.97 8.98
C ASP A 7 -31.70 -11.45 8.77
N GLU A 8 -32.92 -10.95 8.55
CA GLU A 8 -33.15 -9.53 8.24
C GLU A 8 -32.73 -8.58 9.38
N HIS A 9 -32.77 -9.05 10.62
CA HIS A 9 -32.33 -8.27 11.77
C HIS A 9 -30.81 -8.10 11.76
N GLN A 10 -30.07 -9.19 11.53
CA GLN A 10 -28.61 -9.19 11.39
C GLN A 10 -28.15 -8.32 10.21
N LYS A 11 -28.85 -8.38 9.07
CA LYS A 11 -28.55 -7.51 7.92
C LYS A 11 -28.70 -6.03 8.28
N LYS A 12 -29.72 -5.68 9.06
CA LYS A 12 -29.97 -4.30 9.51
C LYS A 12 -28.85 -3.81 10.44
N GLU A 13 -28.44 -4.64 11.38
CA GLU A 13 -27.35 -4.31 12.32
C GLU A 13 -26.00 -4.15 11.60
N ILE A 14 -25.69 -5.02 10.63
CA ILE A 14 -24.46 -4.89 9.82
C ILE A 14 -24.47 -3.61 8.99
N LYS A 15 -25.60 -3.27 8.33
CA LYS A 15 -25.71 -2.01 7.58
C LYS A 15 -25.49 -0.81 8.50
N LYS A 16 -26.08 -0.83 9.70
CA LYS A 16 -25.88 0.22 10.69
C LYS A 16 -24.41 0.33 11.10
N LEU A 17 -23.74 -0.80 11.34
CA LEU A 17 -22.32 -0.84 11.71
C LEU A 17 -21.42 -0.24 10.62
N ILE A 18 -21.63 -0.66 9.36
CA ILE A 18 -20.86 -0.16 8.20
C ILE A 18 -21.01 1.36 8.06
N HIS A 19 -22.25 1.86 8.19
CA HIS A 19 -22.50 3.31 8.12
C HIS A 19 -21.98 4.09 9.33
N THR A 20 -21.85 3.45 10.49
CA THR A 20 -21.33 4.08 11.71
C THR A 20 -19.81 4.22 11.67
N PHE A 21 -19.11 3.28 11.03
CA PHE A 21 -17.64 3.24 10.97
C PHE A 21 -17.11 3.21 9.53
N PRO A 22 -17.45 4.22 8.70
CA PRO A 22 -17.05 4.24 7.30
C PRO A 22 -15.53 4.27 7.10
N ASP A 23 -14.78 4.78 8.08
CA ASP A 23 -13.33 4.82 8.12
C ASP A 23 -12.70 3.44 8.36
N VAL A 24 -13.35 2.59 9.16
CA VAL A 24 -12.90 1.21 9.44
C VAL A 24 -13.17 0.29 8.26
N PHE A 25 -14.29 0.49 7.56
CA PHE A 25 -14.68 -0.31 6.39
C PHE A 25 -14.20 0.31 5.06
N ASN A 26 -13.18 1.17 5.10
CA ASN A 26 -12.52 1.68 3.90
C ASN A 26 -11.55 0.63 3.35
N GLU A 27 -11.51 0.47 2.02
CA GLU A 27 -10.53 -0.39 1.33
C GLU A 27 -9.13 0.23 1.28
N GLN A 28 -9.02 1.54 1.51
CA GLN A 28 -7.75 2.26 1.49
C GLN A 28 -7.07 2.20 2.86
N ALA A 29 -5.76 1.90 2.86
CA ALA A 29 -4.96 1.92 4.08
C ALA A 29 -4.86 3.36 4.64
N GLY A 30 -5.17 3.51 5.93
CA GLY A 30 -4.97 4.77 6.65
C GLY A 30 -3.51 5.00 7.07
N ARG A 31 -3.19 6.20 7.56
CA ARG A 31 -1.88 6.56 8.12
C ARG A 31 -2.01 7.07 9.56
N THR A 32 -1.08 6.67 10.43
CA THR A 32 -1.02 7.15 11.81
C THR A 32 0.32 7.83 12.10
N LYS A 33 0.30 8.80 13.03
CA LYS A 33 1.51 9.48 13.55
C LYS A 33 1.85 9.04 14.99
N LYS A 34 1.14 8.05 15.53
CA LYS A 34 1.33 7.58 16.92
C LYS A 34 2.68 6.92 17.17
N LEU A 35 3.27 6.29 16.14
CA LEU A 35 4.57 5.63 16.20
C LEU A 35 5.29 5.82 14.86
N GLN A 36 6.60 5.98 14.91
CA GLN A 36 7.47 5.94 13.74
C GLN A 36 8.43 4.76 13.88
N HIS A 37 8.44 3.87 12.88
CA HIS A 37 9.39 2.76 12.84
C HIS A 37 10.76 3.26 12.36
N ARG A 38 11.83 2.81 13.02
CA ARG A 38 13.22 3.06 12.62
C ARG A 38 13.90 1.73 12.36
N ILE A 39 14.49 1.61 11.17
CA ILE A 39 15.36 0.49 10.82
C ILE A 39 16.78 0.87 11.22
N ASN A 40 17.36 0.12 12.17
CA ASN A 40 18.75 0.30 12.58
C ASN A 40 19.65 -0.54 11.66
N LEU A 41 20.64 0.10 11.05
CA LEU A 41 21.62 -0.56 10.21
C LEU A 41 22.77 -1.13 11.06
N ALA A 42 23.45 -2.13 10.54
CA ALA A 42 24.73 -2.58 11.11
C ALA A 42 25.78 -1.46 11.02
N PRO A 43 26.79 -1.42 11.91
CA PRO A 43 27.78 -0.34 11.97
C PRO A 43 28.48 -0.03 10.64
N ASP A 44 28.75 -1.07 9.83
CA ASP A 44 29.50 -0.96 8.57
C ASP A 44 28.59 -1.12 7.33
N ALA A 45 27.28 -0.93 7.49
CA ALA A 45 26.34 -1.07 6.38
C ALA A 45 26.59 -0.02 5.30
N GLN A 46 26.81 -0.48 4.07
CA GLN A 46 26.96 0.37 2.89
C GLN A 46 25.65 0.44 2.09
N ALA A 47 25.40 1.60 1.49
CA ALA A 47 24.22 1.79 0.67
C ALA A 47 24.26 0.90 -0.58
N HIS A 48 23.23 0.06 -0.73
CA HIS A 48 23.02 -0.68 -1.96
C HIS A 48 22.30 0.22 -2.99
N ASN A 49 22.93 0.45 -4.13
CA ASN A 49 22.37 1.24 -5.22
C ASN A 49 22.52 0.47 -6.54
N SER A 50 21.45 -0.23 -6.92
CA SER A 50 21.40 -0.98 -8.17
C SER A 50 20.49 -0.28 -9.19
N PRO A 51 20.90 -0.23 -10.47
CA PRO A 51 20.10 0.38 -11.52
C PRO A 51 18.80 -0.42 -11.77
N PRO A 52 17.73 0.23 -12.25
CA PRO A 52 16.50 -0.47 -12.65
C PRO A 52 16.75 -1.50 -13.76
N PHE A 53 16.00 -2.61 -13.76
CA PHE A 53 16.04 -3.56 -14.88
C PHE A 53 15.40 -2.98 -16.14
N ARG A 54 15.78 -3.55 -17.29
CA ARG A 54 15.12 -3.27 -18.56
C ARG A 54 13.85 -4.12 -18.67
N TYR A 55 12.71 -3.47 -18.92
CA TYR A 55 11.43 -4.16 -19.16
C TYR A 55 10.94 -3.90 -20.57
N ALA A 56 10.22 -4.89 -21.12
CA ALA A 56 9.41 -4.68 -22.31
C ALA A 56 8.34 -3.59 -22.04
N PRO A 57 7.91 -2.83 -23.06
CA PRO A 57 6.98 -1.71 -22.88
C PRO A 57 5.73 -2.05 -22.07
N ALA A 58 5.10 -3.20 -22.36
CA ALA A 58 3.89 -3.63 -21.64
C ALA A 58 4.11 -3.84 -20.13
N ARG A 59 5.27 -4.40 -19.73
CA ARG A 59 5.60 -4.59 -18.31
C ARG A 59 5.95 -3.27 -17.63
N LYS A 60 6.64 -2.38 -18.34
CA LYS A 60 6.96 -1.04 -17.83
C LYS A 60 5.68 -0.24 -17.53
N GLN A 61 4.69 -0.31 -18.42
CA GLN A 61 3.40 0.34 -18.23
C GLN A 61 2.70 -0.14 -16.94
N ILE A 62 2.64 -1.46 -16.72
CA ILE A 62 2.05 -2.02 -15.49
C ILE A 62 2.76 -1.48 -14.24
N ILE A 63 4.10 -1.41 -14.26
CA ILE A 63 4.87 -0.88 -13.13
C ILE A 63 4.52 0.60 -12.89
N GLU A 64 4.46 1.41 -13.94
CA GLU A 64 4.14 2.84 -13.84
C GLU A 64 2.71 3.09 -13.33
N GLU A 65 1.74 2.28 -13.76
CA GLU A 65 0.36 2.33 -13.26
C GLU A 65 0.30 2.01 -11.76
N ASN A 66 0.94 0.92 -11.31
CA ASN A 66 0.98 0.57 -9.88
C ASN A 66 1.69 1.65 -9.04
N LEU A 67 2.81 2.21 -9.54
CA LEU A 67 3.51 3.28 -8.84
C LEU A 67 2.64 4.54 -8.69
N LYS A 68 1.87 4.89 -9.73
CA LYS A 68 0.92 5.99 -9.69
C LYS A 68 -0.15 5.75 -8.64
N ASP A 69 -0.77 4.58 -8.63
CA ASP A 69 -1.82 4.26 -7.66
C ASP A 69 -1.28 4.33 -6.21
N MET A 70 -0.07 3.83 -5.96
CA MET A 70 0.58 3.91 -4.64
C MET A 70 0.95 5.35 -4.24
N LEU A 71 1.33 6.20 -5.21
CA LEU A 71 1.58 7.62 -4.97
C LEU A 71 0.29 8.36 -4.63
N ASP A 72 -0.78 8.12 -5.40
CA ASP A 72 -2.10 8.75 -5.22
C ASP A 72 -2.71 8.34 -3.86
N GLN A 73 -2.48 7.10 -3.42
CA GLN A 73 -2.86 6.62 -2.08
C GLN A 73 -1.92 7.11 -0.95
N GLY A 74 -0.79 7.73 -1.28
CA GLY A 74 0.18 8.23 -0.29
C GLY A 74 0.97 7.13 0.44
N ILE A 75 1.04 5.92 -0.14
CA ILE A 75 1.81 4.79 0.39
C ILE A 75 3.31 5.01 0.18
N ILE A 76 3.69 5.57 -0.98
CA ILE A 76 5.08 5.90 -1.33
C ILE A 76 5.24 7.40 -1.63
N SER A 77 6.49 7.86 -1.72
CA SER A 77 6.79 9.24 -2.10
C SER A 77 8.13 9.32 -2.83
N PRO A 78 8.35 10.33 -3.70
CA PRO A 78 9.66 10.56 -4.30
C PRO A 78 10.73 10.81 -3.22
N SER A 79 11.93 10.26 -3.42
CA SER A 79 13.06 10.47 -2.52
C SER A 79 14.38 10.51 -3.29
N ALA A 80 15.35 11.28 -2.78
CA ALA A 80 16.73 11.27 -3.24
C ALA A 80 17.57 10.43 -2.26
N SER A 81 17.42 9.11 -2.32
CA SER A 81 18.08 8.16 -1.43
C SER A 81 19.38 7.62 -2.02
N PRO A 82 20.44 7.41 -1.22
CA PRO A 82 21.61 6.65 -1.67
C PRO A 82 21.30 5.15 -1.83
N TRP A 83 20.16 4.67 -1.34
CA TRP A 83 19.69 3.29 -1.44
C TRP A 83 18.69 3.14 -2.58
N ALA A 84 18.94 2.20 -3.48
CA ALA A 84 18.05 1.84 -4.57
C ALA A 84 18.15 0.34 -4.90
N SER A 85 17.00 -0.30 -5.12
CA SER A 85 16.89 -1.69 -5.57
C SER A 85 15.92 -1.75 -6.75
N PRO A 86 16.18 -2.59 -7.76
CA PRO A 86 15.30 -2.71 -8.91
C PRO A 86 13.97 -3.38 -8.53
N VAL A 87 12.90 -2.98 -9.20
CA VAL A 87 11.56 -3.58 -9.05
C VAL A 87 11.56 -4.97 -9.71
N ILE A 88 10.68 -5.88 -9.31
CA ILE A 88 10.45 -7.13 -10.03
C ILE A 88 8.94 -7.28 -10.20
N LEU A 89 8.50 -7.55 -11.42
CA LEU A 89 7.11 -7.90 -11.72
C LEU A 89 7.04 -9.44 -11.73
N ALA A 90 6.39 -10.01 -10.73
CA ALA A 90 6.21 -11.46 -10.57
C ALA A 90 5.05 -11.98 -11.43
#